data_AF-A0A238C3P2-F1
#
_entry.id   AF-A0A238C3P2-F1
#
_cell.length_a   1.000
_cell.length_b   1.000
_cell.length_c   1.000
_cell.angle_alpha   90.00
_cell.angle_beta   90.00
_cell.angle_gamma   90.00
#
_symmetry.space_group_name_H-M   'P 1'
#
loop_
_entity.id
_entity.type
_entity.pdbx_description
1 polymer ?
#
loop_
_entity_poly.entity_id
_entity_poly.type
_entity_poly.pdbx_seq_one_letter_code
_entity_poly.pdbx_strand_id
1 'polypeptide(L)'
;MSEGLTRHSKCKNEILNGDKQQIINIVSLDPMCICFDVEQLTNAKQEVKLRRCKGIQDNIAWRIRTNVPDRYIISPSRGLIKNDEPITLTIELIKNKFHPKHKLTLQAIAMVDGCNEQTIWKHQNTRNRNKIQSIRLKLSTVLINIEMSKYEHENLAMGVENLKSLSDYSSTTGLRCIQEMEKLLNMLEEDLNNIRKSTERTKRLKAVLEHALDSRKLTLVEFKRKAIENDQKTKKLKKELEDKETELQLIQQMQTNSLNDPTCRIS
;
A
#
# COMPACT_ATOMS: atom_id res chain seq x y z
N MET A 1 42.16 -40.22 14.97
CA MET A 1 42.55 -39.07 15.81
C MET A 1 42.47 -37.83 14.94
N SER A 2 41.41 -37.05 15.11
CA SER A 2 41.15 -35.85 14.32
C SER A 2 40.66 -34.77 15.26
N GLU A 3 41.54 -33.81 15.54
CA GLU A 3 41.28 -32.71 16.46
C GLU A 3 40.33 -31.69 15.85
N GLY A 4 39.37 -31.27 16.67
CA GLY A 4 38.33 -30.32 16.31
C GLY A 4 38.84 -28.89 16.29
N LEU A 5 38.43 -28.15 15.27
CA LEU A 5 38.66 -26.71 15.16
C LEU A 5 37.41 -25.95 15.60
N THR A 6 37.32 -25.66 16.90
CA THR A 6 36.34 -24.71 17.46
C THR A 6 36.70 -23.29 17.05
N ARG A 7 35.93 -22.68 16.15
CA ARG A 7 36.00 -21.24 15.84
C ARG A 7 35.10 -20.46 16.79
N HIS A 8 35.70 -19.89 17.83
CA HIS A 8 35.13 -18.79 18.61
C HIS A 8 35.14 -17.50 17.78
N SER A 9 33.97 -17.03 17.33
CA SER A 9 33.79 -15.66 16.84
C SER A 9 33.30 -14.80 18.00
N LYS A 10 34.19 -13.96 18.51
CA LYS A 10 33.98 -13.03 19.62
C LYS A 10 33.68 -11.66 19.03
N CYS A 11 32.42 -11.39 18.68
CA CYS A 11 32.00 -10.03 18.33
C CYS A 11 31.82 -9.23 19.63
N LYS A 12 32.72 -8.26 19.84
CA LYS A 12 32.66 -7.30 20.93
C LYS A 12 31.42 -6.42 20.75
N ASN A 13 30.48 -6.52 21.69
CA ASN A 13 29.44 -5.52 21.90
C ASN A 13 30.03 -4.44 22.80
N GLU A 14 30.13 -3.21 22.30
CA GLU A 14 30.31 -2.04 23.16
C GLU A 14 29.04 -1.86 24.02
N ILE A 15 29.27 -1.84 25.33
CA ILE A 15 28.25 -1.71 26.36
C ILE A 15 27.96 -0.22 26.53
N LEU A 16 26.74 0.19 26.18
CA LEU A 16 26.12 1.40 26.72
C LEU A 16 24.88 0.95 27.49
N ASN A 17 25.00 1.00 28.82
CA ASN A 17 23.95 0.68 29.76
C ASN A 17 22.77 1.66 29.63
N GLY A 18 21.56 1.10 29.59
CA GLY A 18 20.29 1.80 29.66
C GLY A 18 19.21 0.91 29.05
N ASP A 19 18.36 0.32 29.89
CA ASP A 19 17.29 -0.65 29.58
C ASP A 19 16.57 -0.47 28.24
N LYS A 20 17.19 -0.96 27.17
CA LYS A 20 16.59 -1.04 25.83
C LYS A 20 16.69 -2.49 25.40
N GLN A 21 15.55 -3.18 25.37
CA GLN A 21 15.39 -4.46 24.70
C GLN A 21 16.08 -4.37 23.33
N GLN A 22 17.11 -5.19 23.10
CA GLN A 22 17.79 -5.28 21.82
C GLN A 22 16.77 -5.63 20.74
N ILE A 23 16.41 -4.64 19.92
CA ILE A 23 15.50 -4.82 18.79
C ILE A 23 16.31 -5.54 17.71
N ILE A 24 16.04 -6.83 17.51
CA ILE A 24 16.59 -7.54 16.36
C ILE A 24 15.99 -6.93 15.09
N ASN A 25 16.86 -6.47 14.19
CA ASN A 25 16.49 -5.89 12.91
C ASN A 25 17.04 -6.79 11.77
N ILE A 26 16.22 -7.74 11.32
CA ILE A 26 16.56 -8.70 10.28
C ILE A 26 15.87 -8.41 8.94
N VAL A 27 14.72 -7.73 8.97
CA VAL A 27 13.97 -7.32 7.79
C VAL A 27 13.54 -5.86 7.88
N SER A 28 13.38 -5.24 6.71
CA SER A 28 12.80 -3.91 6.55
C SER A 28 11.62 -3.95 5.59
N LEU A 29 10.69 -3.02 5.78
CA LEU A 29 9.44 -2.95 5.04
C LEU A 29 9.24 -1.53 4.50
N ASP A 30 9.03 -1.42 3.19
CA ASP A 30 8.95 -0.15 2.48
C ASP A 30 7.74 -0.12 1.52
N PRO A 31 6.71 0.72 1.75
CA PRO A 31 6.59 1.68 2.84
C PRO A 31 6.10 1.06 4.16
N MET A 32 6.56 1.58 5.30
CA MET A 32 6.08 1.20 6.65
C MET A 32 4.72 1.85 7.00
N CYS A 33 4.34 2.90 6.26
CA CYS A 33 3.04 3.56 6.34
C CYS A 33 2.21 3.21 5.10
N ILE A 34 1.03 2.65 5.31
CA ILE A 34 0.08 2.29 4.26
C ILE A 34 -1.08 3.29 4.31
N CYS A 35 -1.30 3.97 3.20
CA CYS A 35 -2.41 4.91 3.05
C CYS A 35 -3.39 4.35 2.03
N PHE A 36 -4.60 4.00 2.46
CA PHE A 36 -5.64 3.51 1.56
C PHE A 36 -6.45 4.68 0.99
N ASP A 37 -6.65 4.66 -0.32
CA ASP A 37 -7.65 5.48 -0.99
C ASP A 37 -8.99 4.74 -0.96
N VAL A 38 -9.81 5.08 0.04
CA VAL A 38 -11.09 4.40 0.34
C VAL A 38 -12.26 4.89 -0.52
N GLU A 39 -12.06 5.96 -1.30
CA GLU A 39 -13.12 6.55 -2.15
C GLU A 39 -13.25 5.86 -3.52
N GLN A 40 -12.37 4.91 -3.81
CA GLN A 40 -12.39 4.15 -5.06
C GLN A 40 -13.58 3.17 -5.11
N LEU A 41 -14.07 2.88 -6.32
CA LEU A 41 -15.16 1.90 -6.52
C LEU A 41 -14.73 0.46 -6.24
N THR A 42 -13.43 0.18 -6.37
CA THR A 42 -12.82 -1.12 -6.12
C THR A 42 -12.13 -1.14 -4.76
N ASN A 43 -11.83 -2.33 -4.26
CA ASN A 43 -11.04 -2.48 -3.02
C ASN A 43 -9.70 -1.74 -3.13
N ALA A 44 -9.37 -0.94 -2.12
CA ALA A 44 -8.13 -0.20 -2.04
C ALA A 44 -6.97 -1.18 -1.84
N LYS A 45 -5.93 -1.04 -2.66
CA LYS A 45 -4.75 -1.92 -2.65
C LYS A 45 -3.49 -1.10 -2.47
N GLN A 46 -2.55 -1.61 -1.69
CA GLN A 46 -1.23 -1.05 -1.54
C GLN A 46 -0.17 -2.13 -1.70
N GLU A 47 0.86 -1.82 -2.47
CA GLU A 47 2.06 -2.65 -2.57
C GLU A 47 3.12 -2.21 -1.56
N VAL A 48 3.78 -3.20 -0.98
CA VAL A 48 4.79 -3.04 0.05
C VAL A 48 5.94 -4.00 -0.25
N LYS A 49 7.17 -3.50 -0.19
CA LYS A 49 8.38 -4.28 -0.44
C LYS A 49 9.01 -4.69 0.88
N LEU A 50 9.08 -6.00 1.11
CA LEU A 50 9.80 -6.62 2.21
C LEU A 50 11.21 -6.95 1.77
N ARG A 51 12.22 -6.54 2.56
CA ARG A 51 13.64 -6.75 2.26
C ARG A 51 14.37 -7.33 3.45
N ARG A 52 15.40 -8.12 3.17
CA ARG A 52 16.39 -8.53 4.17
C ARG A 52 17.33 -7.35 4.48
N CYS A 53 17.69 -7.18 5.75
CA CYS A 53 18.70 -6.21 6.16
C CYS A 53 20.12 -6.70 5.80
N LYS A 54 21.01 -5.77 5.40
CA LYS A 54 22.39 -6.09 5.05
C LYS A 54 23.14 -6.73 6.23
N GLY A 55 23.92 -7.78 5.97
CA GLY A 55 24.72 -8.47 6.97
C GLY A 55 24.04 -9.67 7.65
N ILE A 56 22.77 -9.94 7.34
CA ILE A 56 22.08 -11.16 7.76
C ILE A 56 22.31 -12.24 6.69
N GLN A 57 22.92 -13.37 7.07
CA GLN A 57 23.14 -14.51 6.17
C GLN A 57 22.08 -15.60 6.33
N ASP A 58 21.37 -15.61 7.45
CA ASP A 58 20.38 -16.64 7.76
C ASP A 58 19.13 -16.50 6.89
N ASN A 59 18.51 -17.64 6.56
CA ASN A 59 17.17 -17.66 5.98
C ASN A 59 16.17 -17.04 6.96
N ILE A 60 15.19 -16.27 6.48
CA ILE A 60 14.24 -15.56 7.37
C ILE A 60 12.82 -16.01 7.07
N ALA A 61 12.14 -16.58 8.05
CA ALA A 61 10.72 -16.83 7.98
C ALA A 61 9.94 -15.58 8.40
N TRP A 62 8.90 -15.24 7.67
CA TRP A 62 8.07 -14.07 7.97
C TRP A 62 6.58 -14.36 7.79
N ARG A 63 5.74 -13.59 8.50
CA ARG A 63 4.28 -13.61 8.37
C ARG A 63 3.68 -12.27 8.74
N ILE A 64 2.56 -11.92 8.13
CA ILE A 64 1.76 -10.76 8.53
C ILE A 64 0.56 -11.24 9.34
N ARG A 65 0.28 -10.56 10.44
CA ARG A 65 -0.91 -10.76 11.28
C ARG A 65 -1.76 -9.51 11.30
N THR A 66 -3.07 -9.71 11.39
CA THR A 66 -4.05 -8.64 11.56
C THR A 66 -5.00 -8.98 12.71
N ASN A 67 -5.55 -7.96 13.37
CA ASN A 67 -6.65 -8.12 14.33
C ASN A 67 -8.03 -8.20 13.66
N VAL A 68 -8.11 -7.95 12.35
CA VAL A 68 -9.36 -7.97 11.56
C VAL A 68 -9.14 -8.74 10.24
N PRO A 69 -9.02 -10.08 10.30
CA PRO A 69 -8.68 -10.90 9.13
C PRO A 69 -9.74 -10.91 8.02
N ASP A 70 -10.99 -10.61 8.37
CA ASP A 70 -12.11 -10.45 7.44
C ASP A 70 -12.07 -9.15 6.62
N ARG A 71 -11.19 -8.21 6.99
CA ARG A 71 -11.07 -6.90 6.34
C ARG A 71 -9.90 -6.77 5.38
N TYR A 72 -8.90 -7.64 5.48
CA TYR A 72 -7.67 -7.52 4.71
C TYR A 72 -7.34 -8.80 3.96
N ILE A 73 -7.05 -8.66 2.67
CA ILE A 73 -6.41 -9.71 1.87
C ILE A 73 -4.93 -9.35 1.75
N ILE A 74 -4.06 -10.29 2.09
CA ILE A 74 -2.61 -10.09 2.09
C ILE A 74 -2.00 -11.19 1.22
N SER A 75 -1.29 -10.78 0.16
CA SER A 75 -0.70 -11.71 -0.80
C SER A 75 0.73 -11.31 -1.15
N PRO A 76 1.74 -12.16 -0.86
CA PRO A 76 1.69 -13.28 0.08
C PRO A 76 1.51 -12.83 1.54
N SER A 77 0.89 -13.65 2.40
CA SER A 77 0.70 -13.35 3.84
C SER A 77 1.79 -13.93 4.75
N ARG A 78 2.57 -14.88 4.23
CA ARG A 78 3.72 -15.52 4.89
C ARG A 78 4.71 -16.00 3.82
N GLY A 79 5.94 -16.28 4.25
CA GLY A 79 6.92 -16.92 3.38
C GLY A 79 8.31 -16.98 4.00
N LEU A 80 9.28 -17.26 3.14
CA LEU A 80 10.69 -17.39 3.48
C LEU A 80 11.55 -16.52 2.56
N ILE A 81 12.42 -15.71 3.15
CA ILE A 81 13.45 -14.95 2.43
C ILE A 81 14.73 -15.77 2.48
N LYS A 82 15.16 -16.28 1.32
CA LYS A 82 16.42 -17.01 1.16
C LYS A 82 17.57 -16.13 0.64
N ASN A 83 17.23 -15.20 -0.24
CA ASN A 83 18.18 -14.32 -0.91
C ASN A 83 17.92 -12.86 -0.53
N ASP A 84 18.79 -11.94 -0.96
CA ASP A 84 18.64 -10.51 -0.73
C ASP A 84 17.59 -9.84 -1.64
N GLU A 85 16.85 -10.63 -2.42
CA GLU A 85 15.81 -10.12 -3.31
C GLU A 85 14.59 -9.60 -2.52
N PRO A 86 14.06 -8.41 -2.87
CA PRO A 86 12.86 -7.88 -2.27
C PRO A 86 11.63 -8.72 -2.62
N ILE A 87 10.79 -9.01 -1.63
CA ILE A 87 9.48 -9.62 -1.84
C ILE A 87 8.43 -8.52 -1.91
N THR A 88 7.67 -8.47 -3.00
CA THR A 88 6.51 -7.57 -3.12
C THR A 88 5.28 -8.21 -2.48
N LEU A 89 4.64 -7.47 -1.58
CA LEU A 89 3.44 -7.84 -0.83
C LEU A 89 2.31 -6.90 -1.24
N THR A 90 1.15 -7.45 -1.58
CA THR A 90 -0.07 -6.67 -1.81
C THR A 90 -0.97 -6.78 -0.59
N ILE A 91 -1.39 -5.63 -0.06
CA ILE A 91 -2.35 -5.53 1.02
C ILE A 91 -3.59 -4.84 0.47
N GLU A 92 -4.71 -5.54 0.50
CA GLU A 92 -6.00 -5.10 -0.03
C GLU A 92 -7.02 -4.97 1.10
N LEU A 93 -7.75 -3.85 1.11
CA LEU A 93 -8.80 -3.55 2.06
C LEU A 93 -10.17 -3.87 1.46
N ILE A 94 -10.83 -4.88 2.01
CA ILE A 94 -12.12 -5.36 1.51
C ILE A 94 -13.21 -4.30 1.71
N LYS A 95 -13.95 -3.99 0.62
CA LYS A 95 -15.07 -3.04 0.59
C LYS A 95 -14.69 -1.64 1.08
N ASN A 96 -13.41 -1.28 1.08
CA ASN A 96 -12.89 0.01 1.56
C ASN A 96 -13.27 0.36 3.01
N LYS A 97 -13.58 -0.66 3.83
CA LYS A 97 -14.01 -0.46 5.23
C LYS A 97 -12.81 -0.31 6.16
N PHE A 98 -12.17 0.85 6.13
CA PHE A 98 -11.08 1.17 7.05
C PHE A 98 -11.59 1.53 8.45
N HIS A 99 -10.81 1.21 9.48
CA HIS A 99 -11.02 1.71 10.83
C HIS A 99 -9.68 2.00 11.52
N PRO A 100 -9.52 3.12 12.27
CA PRO A 100 -8.25 3.51 12.90
C PRO A 100 -7.66 2.48 13.89
N LYS A 101 -8.52 1.62 14.47
CA LYS A 101 -8.10 0.54 15.38
C LYS A 101 -7.59 -0.72 14.67
N HIS A 102 -7.60 -0.77 13.34
CA HIS A 102 -7.01 -1.87 12.59
C HIS A 102 -5.49 -1.91 12.81
N LYS A 103 -4.94 -3.12 12.93
CA LYS A 103 -3.52 -3.33 13.20
C LYS A 103 -3.01 -4.41 12.27
N LEU A 104 -2.01 -4.06 11.46
CA LEU A 104 -1.21 -5.01 10.70
C LEU A 104 0.19 -5.09 11.31
N THR A 105 0.69 -6.31 11.50
CA THR A 105 2.00 -6.55 12.14
C THR A 105 2.76 -7.61 11.37
N LEU A 106 3.92 -7.24 10.84
CA LEU A 106 4.89 -8.15 10.26
C LEU A 106 5.71 -8.77 11.40
N GLN A 107 5.82 -10.09 11.40
CA GLN A 107 6.70 -10.84 12.28
C GLN A 107 7.75 -11.55 11.43
N ALA A 108 9.00 -11.47 11.83
CA ALA A 108 10.11 -12.15 11.17
C ALA A 108 11.03 -12.83 12.20
N ILE A 109 11.58 -13.97 11.81
CA ILE A 109 12.51 -14.76 12.64
C ILE A 109 13.56 -15.41 11.74
N ALA A 110 14.82 -15.41 12.20
CA ALA A 110 15.88 -16.19 11.56
C ALA A 110 15.58 -17.68 11.69
N MET A 111 15.78 -18.42 10.61
CA MET A 111 15.56 -19.87 10.57
C MET A 111 16.54 -20.57 11.50
N VAL A 112 16.06 -21.64 12.13
CA VAL A 112 16.85 -22.53 12.98
C VAL A 112 17.06 -23.82 12.20
N ASP A 113 18.26 -24.39 12.30
CA ASP A 113 18.57 -25.68 11.68
C ASP A 113 17.56 -26.76 12.08
N GLY A 114 17.08 -27.52 11.09
CA GLY A 114 16.06 -28.56 11.27
C GLY A 114 14.61 -28.06 11.34
N CYS A 115 14.35 -26.75 11.30
CA CYS A 115 13.00 -26.21 11.19
C CYS A 115 12.64 -25.88 9.72
N ASN A 116 11.35 -25.99 9.39
CA ASN A 116 10.78 -25.50 8.13
C ASN A 116 9.81 -24.33 8.39
N GLU A 117 9.27 -23.71 7.34
CA GLU A 117 8.37 -22.55 7.47
C GLU A 117 7.15 -22.81 8.36
N GLN A 118 6.67 -24.05 8.41
CA GLN A 118 5.48 -24.41 9.20
C GLN A 118 5.82 -24.71 10.66
N THR A 119 7.00 -25.28 10.92
CA THR A 119 7.43 -25.70 12.27
C THR A 119 8.17 -24.61 13.03
N ILE A 120 8.81 -23.66 12.33
CA ILE A 120 9.55 -22.56 12.97
C ILE A 120 8.64 -21.74 13.89
N TRP A 121 7.37 -21.55 13.53
CA TRP A 121 6.40 -20.80 14.33
C TRP A 121 5.97 -21.52 15.62
N LYS A 122 6.21 -22.84 15.72
CA LYS A 122 5.95 -23.67 16.91
C LYS A 122 7.19 -23.87 17.79
N HIS A 123 8.38 -23.47 17.30
CA HIS A 123 9.64 -23.65 18.01
C HIS A 123 9.75 -22.77 19.26
N GLN A 124 10.52 -23.19 20.28
CA GLN A 124 10.70 -22.43 21.53
C GLN A 124 11.19 -20.98 21.32
N ASN A 125 11.93 -20.74 20.23
CA ASN A 125 12.42 -19.39 19.90
C ASN A 125 11.29 -18.40 19.64
N THR A 126 10.09 -18.84 19.26
CA THR A 126 8.96 -17.94 19.04
C THR A 126 8.28 -17.50 20.34
N ARG A 127 8.56 -18.20 21.45
CA ARG A 127 8.16 -17.76 22.80
C ARG A 127 9.08 -16.65 23.31
N ASN A 128 10.30 -16.56 22.79
CA ASN A 128 11.23 -15.51 23.15
C ASN A 128 11.02 -14.27 22.27
N ARG A 129 10.50 -13.18 22.86
CA ARG A 129 10.27 -11.91 22.17
C ARG A 129 11.54 -11.29 21.62
N ASN A 130 12.69 -11.59 22.21
CA ASN A 130 13.98 -11.06 21.75
C ASN A 130 14.46 -11.74 20.47
N LYS A 131 13.86 -12.86 20.03
CA LYS A 131 14.25 -13.57 18.80
C LYS A 131 13.32 -13.31 17.62
N ILE A 132 12.17 -12.66 17.85
CA ILE A 132 11.22 -12.29 16.81
C ILE A 132 11.29 -10.79 16.60
N GLN A 133 11.60 -10.36 15.38
CA GLN A 133 11.35 -8.99 14.98
C GLN A 133 9.86 -8.80 14.73
N SER A 134 9.27 -7.76 15.31
CA SER A 134 7.87 -7.40 15.11
C SER A 134 7.75 -5.95 14.65
N ILE A 135 7.35 -5.73 13.40
CA ILE A 135 7.14 -4.41 12.81
C ILE A 135 5.64 -4.16 12.70
N ARG A 136 5.13 -3.15 13.41
CA ARG A 136 3.73 -2.71 13.27
C ARG A 136 3.62 -1.69 12.14
N LEU A 137 2.78 -2.00 11.15
CA LEU A 137 2.53 -1.10 10.04
C LEU A 137 1.63 0.05 10.51
N LYS A 138 1.95 1.28 10.10
CA LYS A 138 1.07 2.43 10.31
C LYS A 138 0.02 2.41 9.19
N LEU A 139 -1.26 2.39 9.56
CA LEU A 139 -2.35 2.35 8.59
C LEU A 139 -3.11 3.67 8.66
N SER A 140 -3.42 4.24 7.51
CA SER A 140 -4.18 5.47 7.38
C SER A 140 -5.04 5.44 6.12
N THR A 141 -5.87 6.47 5.95
CA THR A 141 -6.56 6.77 4.70
C THR A 141 -6.09 8.12 4.15
N VAL A 142 -6.32 8.35 2.86
CA VAL A 142 -6.03 9.65 2.22
C VAL A 142 -6.74 10.79 2.97
N LEU A 143 -8.00 10.60 3.35
CA LEU A 143 -8.79 11.59 4.11
C LEU A 143 -8.18 11.90 5.48
N ILE A 144 -7.81 10.88 6.26
CA ILE A 144 -7.21 11.06 7.60
C ILE A 144 -5.88 11.82 7.49
N ASN A 145 -5.06 11.52 6.48
CA ASN A 145 -3.80 12.23 6.28
C ASN A 145 -4.01 13.68 5.89
N ILE A 146 -5.02 13.98 5.05
CA ILE A 146 -5.37 15.36 4.69
C ILE A 146 -5.84 16.12 5.93
N GLU A 147 -6.71 15.53 6.75
CA GLU A 147 -7.22 16.15 7.97
C GLU A 147 -6.12 16.39 9.01
N MET A 148 -5.24 15.41 9.24
CA MET A 148 -4.07 15.55 10.11
C MET A 148 -3.10 16.62 9.60
N SER A 149 -2.88 16.72 8.29
CA SER A 149 -1.98 17.75 7.72
C SER A 149 -2.51 19.17 7.91
N LYS A 150 -3.85 19.35 7.92
CA LYS A 150 -4.49 20.63 8.24
C LYS A 150 -4.29 20.98 9.72
N TYR A 151 -4.48 20.00 10.60
CA TYR A 151 -4.28 20.17 12.04
C TYR A 151 -2.82 20.46 12.41
N GLU A 152 -1.85 19.81 11.77
CA GLU A 152 -0.42 20.10 11.99
C GLU A 152 -0.03 21.49 11.47
N HIS A 153 -0.65 21.96 10.38
CA HIS A 153 -0.48 23.32 9.89
C HIS A 153 -1.02 24.37 10.88
N GLU A 154 -2.15 24.08 11.54
CA GLU A 154 -2.71 24.92 12.60
C GLU A 154 -1.87 24.87 13.89
N ASN A 155 -1.31 23.72 14.25
CA ASN A 155 -0.41 23.59 15.41
C ASN A 155 0.97 24.23 15.20
N LEU A 156 1.47 24.29 13.96
CA LEU A 156 2.67 25.07 13.62
C LEU A 156 2.49 26.56 13.92
N ALA A 157 1.28 27.10 13.75
CA ALA A 157 0.97 28.48 14.15
C ALA A 157 1.08 28.68 15.68
N MET A 158 0.77 27.65 16.47
CA MET A 158 0.93 27.62 17.93
C MET A 158 2.40 27.44 18.37
N GLY A 159 3.20 26.72 17.60
CA GLY A 159 4.65 26.58 17.82
C GLY A 159 5.43 27.90 17.70
N VAL A 160 4.94 28.83 16.87
CA VAL A 160 5.49 30.19 16.74
C VAL A 160 5.27 31.02 18.01
N GLU A 161 4.18 30.79 18.76
CA GLU A 161 3.94 31.44 20.06
C GLU A 161 4.86 30.89 21.16
N ASN A 162 5.19 29.59 21.13
CA ASN A 162 6.15 29.00 22.06
C ASN A 162 7.58 29.49 21.83
N LEU A 163 7.97 29.78 20.57
CA LEU A 163 9.26 30.41 20.26
C LEU A 163 9.37 31.85 20.77
N LYS A 164 8.27 32.61 20.77
CA LYS A 164 8.20 33.92 21.43
C LYS A 164 8.44 33.80 22.95
N SER A 165 7.83 32.81 23.59
CA SER A 165 8.02 32.58 25.02
C SER A 165 9.48 32.21 25.39
N LEU A 166 10.21 31.53 24.50
CA LEU A 166 11.61 31.17 24.74
C LEU A 166 12.55 32.38 24.64
N SER A 167 12.18 33.39 23.84
CA SER A 167 12.89 34.67 23.72
C SER A 167 12.83 35.50 25.00
N ASP A 168 11.79 35.31 25.82
CA ASP A 168 11.55 36.11 27.03
C ASP A 168 12.28 35.59 28.28
N TYR A 169 12.93 34.41 28.22
CA TYR A 169 13.56 33.76 29.39
C TYR A 169 15.09 33.66 29.39
N SER A 170 15.82 34.13 28.37
CA SER A 170 17.28 33.92 28.33
C SER A 170 18.07 34.97 29.12
N SER A 171 18.30 34.68 30.39
CA SER A 171 19.29 35.35 31.26
C SER A 171 20.65 34.66 31.17
N THR A 172 21.20 34.53 29.95
CA THR A 172 22.55 34.01 29.71
C THR A 172 23.47 35.06 29.08
N THR A 173 24.74 35.03 29.46
CA THR A 173 25.81 35.95 29.03
C THR A 173 25.78 36.17 27.52
N GLY A 174 25.76 37.44 27.08
CA GLY A 174 25.38 37.85 25.71
C GLY A 174 26.05 37.10 24.56
N LEU A 175 27.29 36.63 24.71
CA LEU A 175 27.99 35.85 23.68
C LEU A 175 27.32 34.49 23.39
N ARG A 176 26.84 33.78 24.43
CA ARG A 176 26.20 32.47 24.26
C ARG A 176 24.82 32.61 23.62
N CYS A 177 24.08 33.65 24.02
CA CYS A 177 22.80 34.00 23.42
C CYS A 177 22.95 34.33 21.92
N ILE A 178 23.96 35.12 21.54
CA ILE A 178 24.25 35.43 20.14
C ILE A 178 24.52 34.14 19.32
N GLN A 179 25.33 33.21 19.86
CA GLN A 179 25.62 31.94 19.17
C GLN A 179 24.38 31.03 19.03
N GLU A 180 23.48 31.03 20.01
CA GLU A 180 22.22 30.30 19.94
C GLU A 180 21.26 30.91 18.91
N MET A 181 21.18 32.24 18.85
CA MET A 181 20.40 32.96 17.85
C MET A 181 20.94 32.74 16.43
N GLU A 182 22.26 32.72 16.23
CA GLU A 182 22.88 32.41 14.92
C GLU A 182 22.55 30.98 14.46
N LYS A 183 22.57 30.00 15.37
CA LYS A 183 22.17 28.62 15.05
C LYS A 183 20.70 28.53 14.67
N LEU A 184 19.82 29.23 15.39
CA LEU A 184 18.40 29.29 15.07
C LEU A 184 18.16 29.97 13.72
N LEU A 185 18.88 31.05 13.42
CA LEU A 185 18.78 31.74 12.14
C LEU A 185 19.17 30.82 10.97
N ASN A 186 20.28 30.10 11.09
CA ASN A 186 20.72 29.13 10.09
C ASN A 186 19.70 28.00 9.88
N MET A 187 19.12 27.49 10.97
CA MET A 187 18.07 26.46 10.90
C MET A 187 16.81 26.98 10.22
N LEU A 188 16.36 28.21 10.55
CA LEU A 188 15.21 28.85 9.93
C LEU A 188 15.43 29.13 8.44
N GLU A 189 16.65 29.49 8.05
CA GLU A 189 17.01 29.71 6.64
C GLU A 189 17.01 28.40 5.84
N GLU A 190 17.48 27.31 6.45
CA GLU A 190 17.38 25.97 5.86
C GLU A 190 15.91 25.53 5.71
N ASP A 191 15.09 25.74 6.73
CA ASP A 191 13.66 25.44 6.70
C ASP A 191 12.92 26.25 5.65
N LEU A 192 13.19 27.56 5.52
CA LEU A 192 12.62 28.41 4.46
C LEU A 192 12.98 27.90 3.07
N ASN A 193 14.23 27.49 2.86
CA ASN A 193 14.67 26.91 1.60
C ASN A 193 13.97 25.57 1.30
N ASN A 194 13.77 24.74 2.32
CA ASN A 194 13.04 23.48 2.19
C ASN A 194 11.55 23.70 1.87
N ILE A 195 10.91 24.66 2.54
CA ILE A 195 9.51 25.06 2.28
C ILE A 195 9.37 25.61 0.86
N ARG A 196 10.30 26.46 0.40
CA ARG A 196 10.29 26.99 -0.97
C ARG A 196 10.38 25.87 -2.01
N LYS A 197 11.31 24.92 -1.85
CA LYS A 197 11.43 23.74 -2.72
C LYS A 197 10.17 22.87 -2.70
N SER A 198 9.58 22.66 -1.53
CA SER A 198 8.32 21.90 -1.38
C SER A 198 7.15 22.59 -2.09
N THR A 199 7.06 23.91 -1.97
CA THR A 199 6.05 24.74 -2.65
C THR A 199 6.15 24.62 -4.16
N GLU A 200 7.37 24.66 -4.72
CA GLU A 200 7.58 24.48 -6.16
C GLU A 200 7.20 23.08 -6.64
N ARG A 201 7.57 22.03 -5.89
CA ARG A 201 7.15 20.65 -6.19
C ARG A 201 5.62 20.52 -6.19
N THR A 202 4.96 21.14 -5.22
CA THR A 202 3.50 21.16 -5.10
C THR A 202 2.85 21.88 -6.29
N LYS A 203 3.39 23.02 -6.72
CA LYS A 203 2.91 23.72 -7.93
C LYS A 203 3.03 22.85 -9.19
N ARG A 204 4.16 22.14 -9.36
CA ARG A 204 4.36 21.22 -10.49
C ARG A 204 3.38 20.06 -10.45
N LEU A 205 3.18 19.44 -9.28
CA LEU A 205 2.23 18.36 -9.10
C LEU A 205 0.80 18.79 -9.42
N LYS A 206 0.39 19.98 -8.95
CA LYS A 206 -0.91 20.56 -9.27
C LYS A 206 -1.13 20.66 -10.78
N ALA A 207 -0.16 21.20 -11.52
CA ALA A 207 -0.26 21.33 -12.98
C ALA A 207 -0.39 19.95 -13.68
N VAL A 208 0.36 18.94 -13.23
CA VAL A 208 0.26 17.57 -13.77
C VAL A 208 -1.12 16.96 -13.50
N LEU A 209 -1.68 17.18 -12.30
CA LEU A 209 -3.01 16.69 -11.94
C LEU A 209 -4.12 17.38 -12.74
N GLU A 210 -4.03 18.70 -12.93
CA GLU A 210 -4.97 19.46 -13.77
C GLU A 210 -4.94 18.94 -15.21
N HIS A 211 -3.76 18.76 -15.79
CA HIS A 211 -3.60 18.17 -17.13
C HIS A 211 -4.18 16.75 -17.23
N ALA A 212 -3.91 15.88 -16.25
CA ALA A 212 -4.46 14.53 -16.22
C ALA A 212 -5.99 14.52 -16.10
N LEU A 213 -6.55 15.46 -15.34
CA LEU A 213 -7.99 15.62 -15.16
C LEU A 213 -8.65 16.06 -16.47
N ASP A 214 -8.07 17.01 -17.19
CA ASP A 214 -8.59 17.46 -18.48
C ASP A 214 -8.48 16.38 -19.57
N SER A 215 -7.38 15.62 -19.59
CA SER A 215 -7.24 14.44 -20.45
C SER A 215 -8.35 13.41 -20.18
N ARG A 216 -8.64 13.09 -18.91
CA ARG A 216 -9.73 12.17 -18.54
C ARG A 216 -11.11 12.67 -18.95
N LYS A 217 -11.37 13.98 -18.82
CA LYS A 217 -12.64 14.57 -19.30
C LYS A 217 -12.80 14.38 -20.80
N LEU A 218 -11.74 14.58 -21.58
CA LEU A 218 -11.76 14.37 -23.02
C LEU A 218 -12.06 12.91 -23.37
N THR A 219 -11.35 11.97 -22.74
CA THR A 219 -11.58 10.52 -22.92
C THR A 219 -13.00 10.11 -22.55
N LEU A 220 -13.59 10.69 -21.50
CA LEU A 220 -14.97 10.43 -21.10
C LEU A 220 -15.96 10.86 -22.19
N VAL A 221 -15.76 12.01 -22.82
CA VAL A 221 -16.60 12.49 -23.93
C VAL A 221 -16.50 11.53 -25.13
N GLU A 222 -15.29 11.05 -25.46
CA GLU A 222 -15.10 10.07 -26.53
C GLU A 222 -15.80 8.74 -26.24
N PHE A 223 -15.71 8.23 -25.01
CA PHE A 223 -16.40 7.00 -24.63
C PHE A 223 -17.92 7.15 -24.66
N LYS A 224 -18.46 8.29 -24.21
CA LYS A 224 -19.90 8.58 -24.34
C LYS A 224 -20.36 8.57 -25.79
N ARG A 225 -19.59 9.17 -26.69
CA ARG A 225 -19.86 9.15 -28.14
C ARG A 225 -19.87 7.72 -28.69
N LYS A 226 -18.85 6.92 -28.38
CA LYS A 226 -18.78 5.51 -28.82
C LYS A 226 -19.92 4.66 -28.26
N ALA A 227 -20.34 4.90 -27.02
CA ALA A 227 -21.47 4.19 -26.41
C ALA A 227 -22.78 4.48 -27.17
N ILE A 228 -23.04 5.74 -27.53
CA ILE A 228 -24.22 6.13 -28.32
C ILE A 228 -24.18 5.48 -29.71
N GLU A 229 -23.02 5.50 -30.38
CA GLU A 229 -22.86 4.89 -31.70
C GLU A 229 -23.10 3.37 -31.67
N ASN A 230 -22.58 2.69 -30.65
CA ASN A 230 -22.78 1.25 -30.46
C ASN A 230 -24.24 0.93 -30.12
N ASP A 231 -24.91 1.74 -29.31
CA ASP A 231 -26.34 1.58 -29.01
C ASP A 231 -27.18 1.68 -30.29
N GLN A 232 -26.88 2.65 -31.17
CA GLN A 232 -27.54 2.79 -32.47
C GLN A 232 -27.28 1.59 -33.39
N LYS A 233 -26.04 1.10 -33.47
CA LYS A 233 -25.70 -0.11 -34.26
C LYS A 233 -26.43 -1.34 -33.73
N THR A 234 -26.50 -1.50 -32.41
CA THR A 234 -27.19 -2.61 -31.76
C THR A 234 -28.68 -2.58 -32.06
N LYS A 235 -29.32 -1.41 -32.02
CA LYS A 235 -30.73 -1.24 -32.40
C LYS A 235 -30.99 -1.59 -33.87
N LYS A 236 -30.09 -1.20 -34.79
CA LYS A 236 -30.19 -1.55 -36.21
C LYS A 236 -30.10 -3.06 -36.44
N LEU A 237 -29.08 -3.70 -35.86
CA LEU A 237 -28.88 -5.15 -35.99
C LEU A 237 -30.03 -5.93 -35.36
N LYS A 238 -30.56 -5.46 -34.23
CA LYS A 238 -31.73 -6.08 -33.59
C LYS A 238 -32.95 -6.06 -34.52
N LYS A 239 -33.21 -4.92 -35.17
CA LYS A 239 -34.32 -4.81 -36.12
C LYS A 239 -34.13 -5.71 -37.34
N GLU A 240 -32.93 -5.74 -37.91
CA GLU A 240 -32.61 -6.62 -39.05
C GLU A 240 -32.76 -8.11 -38.69
N LEU A 241 -32.41 -8.48 -37.46
CA LEU A 241 -32.60 -9.84 -36.95
C LEU A 241 -34.09 -10.17 -36.77
N GLU A 242 -34.89 -9.26 -36.21
CA GLU A 242 -36.35 -9.41 -36.10
C GLU A 242 -36.99 -9.58 -37.49
N ASP A 243 -36.61 -8.73 -38.46
CA ASP A 243 -37.11 -8.82 -39.84
C ASP A 243 -36.76 -10.20 -40.47
N LYS A 244 -35.52 -10.68 -40.29
CA LYS A 244 -35.08 -12.00 -40.79
C LYS A 244 -35.75 -13.16 -40.09
N GLU A 245 -36.03 -13.05 -38.79
CA GLU A 245 -36.77 -14.06 -38.03
C GLU A 245 -38.21 -14.19 -38.54
N THR A 246 -38.88 -13.07 -38.83
CA THR A 246 -40.23 -13.09 -39.41
C THR A 246 -40.26 -13.70 -40.83
N GLU A 247 -39.25 -13.40 -41.66
CA GLU A 247 -39.11 -14.00 -42.99
C GLU A 247 -38.94 -15.52 -42.91
N LEU A 248 -38.11 -16.01 -41.99
CA LEU A 248 -37.92 -17.44 -41.75
C LEU A 248 -39.20 -18.14 -41.27
N GLN A 249 -39.93 -17.53 -40.33
CA GLN A 249 -41.20 -18.08 -39.85
C GLN A 249 -42.24 -18.21 -40.97
N LEU A 250 -42.30 -17.23 -41.88
CA LEU A 250 -43.19 -17.26 -43.03
C LEU A 250 -42.85 -18.42 -43.99
N ILE A 251 -41.56 -18.58 -44.32
CA ILE A 251 -41.08 -19.69 -45.15
C ILE A 251 -41.42 -21.04 -44.50
N GLN A 252 -41.20 -21.15 -43.19
CA GLN A 252 -41.47 -22.38 -42.44
C GLN A 252 -42.97 -22.73 -42.44
N GLN A 253 -43.86 -21.74 -42.29
CA GLN A 253 -45.31 -21.93 -42.43
C GLN A 253 -45.72 -22.39 -43.84
N MET A 254 -45.15 -21.80 -44.89
CA MET A 254 -45.44 -22.21 -46.26
C MET A 254 -45.01 -23.66 -46.54
N GLN A 255 -43.86 -24.09 -46.01
CA GLN A 255 -43.39 -25.47 -46.13
C GLN A 255 -44.33 -26.44 -45.40
N THR A 256 -44.74 -26.14 -44.16
CA THR A 256 -45.71 -26.99 -43.43
C THR A 256 -47.07 -27.08 -44.11
N ASN A 257 -47.51 -26.02 -44.80
CA ASN A 257 -48.78 -26.04 -45.54
C ASN A 257 -48.68 -26.86 -46.83
N SER A 258 -47.52 -26.88 -47.50
CA SER A 258 -47.30 -27.70 -48.71
C SER A 258 -47.21 -29.21 -48.45
N LEU A 259 -46.85 -29.61 -47.22
CA LEU A 259 -46.76 -31.03 -46.80
C LEU A 259 -48.11 -31.62 -46.38
N ASN A 260 -49.13 -30.77 -46.14
CA ASN A 260 -50.46 -31.18 -45.71
C ASN A 260 -51.47 -31.29 -46.87
N ASP A 261 -51.03 -31.16 -48.12
CA ASP A 261 -51.91 -31.33 -49.28
C ASP A 261 -52.21 -32.84 -49.46
N PRO A 262 -53.48 -33.29 -49.34
CA PRO A 262 -53.82 -34.70 -49.38
C PRO A 262 -53.61 -35.20 -50.80
N THR A 263 -52.61 -36.09 -50.95
CA THR A 263 -52.36 -36.80 -52.19
C THR A 263 -53.65 -37.48 -52.64
N CYS A 264 -54.10 -37.15 -53.85
CA CYS A 264 -55.27 -37.74 -54.50
C CYS A 264 -55.27 -39.27 -54.33
N ARG A 265 -56.32 -39.80 -53.71
CA ARG A 265 -56.70 -41.21 -53.82
C ARG A 265 -56.98 -41.50 -55.29
N ILE A 266 -56.10 -42.24 -55.94
CA ILE A 266 -56.39 -42.89 -57.21
C ILE A 266 -57.01 -44.24 -56.87
N SER A 267 -58.19 -44.45 -57.44
CA SER A 267 -59.07 -45.62 -57.39
C SER A 267 -58.39 -46.91 -57.83
#